data_AF-A0A803PQP4-F1
#
_entry.id   AF-A0A803PQP4-F1
#
_cell.length_a   1.000
_cell.length_b   1.000
_cell.length_c   1.000
_cell.angle_alpha   90.00
_cell.angle_beta   90.00
_cell.angle_gamma   90.00
#
_symmetry.space_group_name_H-M   'P 1'
#
loop_
_entity.id
_entity.type
_entity.pdbx_description
1 polymer ?
#
loop_
_entity_poly.entity_id
_entity_poly.type
_entity_poly.pdbx_seq_one_letter_code
_entity_poly.pdbx_strand_id
1 'polypeptide(L)'
;MENSTKTLPEAQEDNDDHDHDSPTSTEISTNLLHAEPEYLHLPKLLAMEESLNLLQHERNEAVTRYSDSIKFIAELSSERDSLQNRIREVEAVTREKEADFAIRMDEEVSERKRLGKEIEVYRERIEDMEMKREQSNEILFKCFESLRSVNVSLERIINNVDGEKTDDKDVKFSKCIKESDFMCLELELNEELLAVTRLTLEAEEKVNEFKELRNKEKRELENSVVSLTEENRDTNSLLRAALLEKEAVEKRLKVNSEQKRVALLQIAERGLQRVGFGFMMGSGNVEQSLESFSGTKSDSSECEEEVVSLASTVERIMKNLRLEITKLRRSLEESRYTLSRM
;
A
#
# COMPACT_ATOMS: atom_id res chain seq x y z
N MET A 1 16.27 57.58 -56.91
CA MET A 1 17.57 57.44 -57.60
C MET A 1 17.33 56.63 -58.86
N GLU A 2 17.77 57.18 -60.00
CA GLU A 2 17.97 56.58 -61.34
C GLU A 2 16.74 55.95 -62.04
N ASN A 3 16.05 56.60 -62.99
CA ASN A 3 16.37 57.02 -64.38
C ASN A 3 16.75 55.89 -65.37
N SER A 4 15.91 55.71 -66.40
CA SER A 4 16.25 55.69 -67.85
C SER A 4 14.99 55.43 -68.70
N THR A 5 14.29 56.41 -69.29
CA THR A 5 14.45 57.07 -70.62
C THR A 5 14.47 56.17 -71.88
N LYS A 6 13.41 56.28 -72.71
CA LYS A 6 13.44 56.55 -74.18
C LYS A 6 12.01 56.51 -74.76
N THR A 7 11.51 57.27 -75.74
CA THR A 7 11.76 58.58 -76.39
C THR A 7 10.58 58.75 -77.39
N LEU A 8 10.02 59.95 -77.49
CA LEU A 8 8.96 60.44 -78.42
C LEU A 8 9.58 60.85 -79.79
N PRO A 9 8.82 61.12 -80.87
CA PRO A 9 8.20 62.46 -81.10
C PRO A 9 6.79 62.38 -81.72
N GLU A 10 5.82 63.22 -81.40
CA GLU A 10 5.66 64.68 -81.48
C GLU A 10 5.44 65.19 -82.91
N ALA A 11 4.33 65.92 -83.05
CA ALA A 11 3.78 66.49 -84.26
C ALA A 11 4.58 67.71 -84.74
N GLN A 12 4.54 67.95 -86.05
CA GLN A 12 4.81 69.28 -86.62
C GLN A 12 3.69 69.61 -87.61
N GLU A 13 2.86 70.57 -87.20
CA GLU A 13 2.26 71.55 -88.09
C GLU A 13 3.38 72.51 -88.52
N ASP A 14 3.46 72.84 -89.81
CA ASP A 14 3.97 74.13 -90.24
C ASP A 14 3.22 74.56 -91.50
N ASN A 15 2.72 75.78 -91.41
CA ASN A 15 2.01 76.53 -92.43
C ASN A 15 2.96 76.91 -93.57
N ASP A 16 2.43 77.00 -94.79
CA ASP A 16 2.89 78.03 -95.71
C ASP A 16 1.73 78.52 -96.57
N ASP A 17 1.49 79.82 -96.45
CA ASP A 17 0.52 80.64 -97.16
C ASP A 17 0.97 80.85 -98.62
N HIS A 18 0.03 80.75 -99.57
CA HIS A 18 -0.01 81.64 -100.73
C HIS A 18 -1.42 81.69 -101.34
N ASP A 19 -2.20 82.62 -100.81
CA ASP A 19 -2.88 83.72 -101.50
C ASP A 19 -3.30 83.63 -102.98
N HIS A 20 -4.53 84.12 -103.16
CA HIS A 20 -5.11 84.82 -104.32
C HIS A 20 -5.48 84.02 -105.59
N ASP A 21 -6.76 83.66 -105.74
CA ASP A 21 -7.74 84.57 -106.37
C ASP A 21 -9.09 83.86 -106.61
N SER A 22 -10.15 84.42 -106.03
CA SER A 22 -11.51 84.38 -106.59
C SER A 22 -11.76 85.78 -107.15
N PRO A 23 -12.40 85.92 -108.33
CA PRO A 23 -13.86 86.02 -108.35
C PRO A 23 -14.44 85.41 -109.65
N THR A 24 -15.73 85.29 -109.95
CA THR A 24 -16.92 86.01 -109.54
C THR A 24 -18.11 85.19 -110.04
N SER A 25 -19.19 85.15 -109.26
CA SER A 25 -20.51 84.77 -109.75
C SER A 25 -20.99 85.75 -110.83
N THR A 26 -21.60 85.24 -111.90
CA THR A 26 -22.60 85.99 -112.66
C THR A 26 -23.64 85.01 -113.20
N GLU A 27 -24.88 85.21 -112.76
CA GLU A 27 -26.07 84.52 -113.22
C GLU A 27 -26.47 84.93 -114.64
N ILE A 28 -27.49 84.20 -115.14
CA ILE A 28 -28.38 84.51 -116.28
C ILE A 28 -27.86 83.99 -117.63
N SER A 29 -28.40 82.88 -118.14
CA SER A 29 -29.70 82.90 -118.83
C SER A 29 -30.10 81.52 -119.35
N THR A 30 -31.41 81.30 -119.32
CA THR A 30 -32.18 80.11 -119.70
C THR A 30 -32.27 79.88 -121.23
N ASN A 31 -32.62 78.63 -121.58
CA ASN A 31 -33.28 78.15 -122.82
C ASN A 31 -32.31 77.65 -123.94
N LEU A 32 -32.47 76.50 -124.61
CA LEU A 32 -33.55 75.49 -124.69
C LEU A 32 -33.12 74.36 -125.67
N LEU A 33 -33.46 73.10 -125.35
CA LEU A 33 -33.72 71.90 -126.20
C LEU A 33 -32.64 71.17 -127.05
N HIS A 34 -32.41 69.90 -126.69
CA HIS A 34 -32.62 68.66 -127.52
C HIS A 34 -32.27 67.41 -126.65
N ALA A 35 -33.21 66.62 -126.10
CA ALA A 35 -33.91 65.45 -126.67
C ALA A 35 -32.94 64.42 -127.31
N GLU A 36 -32.41 63.43 -126.56
CA GLU A 36 -32.86 62.01 -126.37
C GLU A 36 -32.06 61.01 -127.26
N PRO A 37 -31.94 59.68 -126.95
CA PRO A 37 -32.30 58.96 -125.72
C PRO A 37 -31.20 57.99 -125.19
N GLU A 38 -31.51 57.48 -123.99
CA GLU A 38 -31.03 56.28 -123.31
C GLU A 38 -31.04 55.01 -124.20
N TYR A 39 -30.57 53.85 -123.68
CA TYR A 39 -30.71 52.47 -124.23
C TYR A 39 -29.44 51.63 -124.52
N LEU A 40 -28.22 52.00 -124.06
CA LEU A 40 -27.05 51.08 -124.16
C LEU A 40 -26.33 50.68 -122.84
N HIS A 41 -26.74 51.19 -121.68
CA HIS A 41 -26.07 50.88 -120.39
C HIS A 41 -26.93 50.20 -119.32
N LEU A 42 -28.21 49.91 -119.61
CA LEU A 42 -29.19 49.39 -118.64
C LEU A 42 -28.76 48.10 -117.91
N PRO A 43 -28.15 47.09 -118.57
CA PRO A 43 -27.71 45.86 -117.89
C PRO A 43 -26.54 46.09 -116.90
N LYS A 44 -25.63 47.04 -117.22
CA LYS A 44 -24.46 47.36 -116.39
C LYS A 44 -24.86 48.17 -115.16
N LEU A 45 -25.89 49.00 -115.29
CA LEU A 45 -26.44 49.81 -114.21
C LEU A 45 -27.23 48.94 -113.22
N LEU A 46 -28.01 47.97 -113.72
CA LEU A 46 -28.70 46.97 -112.88
C LEU A 46 -27.71 46.05 -112.13
N ALA A 47 -26.64 45.58 -112.79
CA ALA A 47 -25.61 44.77 -112.14
C ALA A 47 -24.84 45.56 -111.05
N MET A 48 -24.61 46.85 -111.29
CA MET A 48 -23.99 47.75 -110.30
C MET A 48 -24.93 47.99 -109.11
N GLU A 49 -26.22 48.21 -109.35
CA GLU A 49 -27.25 48.35 -108.31
C GLU A 49 -27.37 47.08 -107.44
N GLU A 50 -27.36 45.90 -108.07
CA GLU A 50 -27.37 44.62 -107.36
C GLU A 50 -26.11 44.44 -106.49
N SER A 51 -24.93 44.82 -106.99
CA SER A 51 -23.68 44.77 -106.21
C SER A 51 -23.67 45.76 -105.03
N LEU A 52 -24.28 46.94 -105.20
CA LEU A 52 -24.40 47.93 -104.13
C LEU A 52 -25.36 47.42 -103.05
N ASN A 53 -26.49 46.84 -103.45
CA ASN A 53 -27.44 46.24 -102.51
C ASN A 53 -26.82 45.07 -101.72
N LEU A 54 -26.00 44.23 -102.37
CA LEU A 54 -25.25 43.16 -101.69
C LEU A 54 -24.24 43.72 -100.68
N LEU A 55 -23.42 44.70 -101.08
CA LEU A 55 -22.46 45.36 -100.19
C LEU A 55 -23.16 46.06 -99.01
N GLN A 56 -24.32 46.67 -99.24
CA GLN A 56 -25.11 47.28 -98.18
C GLN A 56 -25.67 46.25 -97.21
N HIS A 57 -26.10 45.09 -97.72
CA HIS A 57 -26.53 43.97 -96.89
C HIS A 57 -25.38 43.43 -96.03
N GLU A 58 -24.23 43.12 -96.63
CA GLU A 58 -23.03 42.66 -95.92
C GLU A 58 -22.56 43.67 -94.87
N ARG A 59 -22.58 44.97 -95.20
CA ARG A 59 -22.26 46.04 -94.25
C ARG A 59 -23.22 46.07 -93.07
N ASN A 60 -24.53 45.98 -93.33
CA ASN A 60 -25.53 45.98 -92.26
C ASN A 60 -25.40 44.73 -91.36
N GLU A 61 -25.12 43.57 -91.95
CA GLU A 61 -24.88 42.34 -91.22
C GLU A 61 -23.59 42.45 -90.36
N ALA A 62 -22.50 42.97 -90.93
CA ALA A 62 -21.26 43.22 -90.20
C ALA A 62 -21.45 44.19 -89.04
N VAL A 63 -22.22 45.28 -89.24
CA VAL A 63 -22.57 46.24 -88.17
C VAL A 63 -23.38 45.56 -87.06
N THR A 64 -24.31 44.67 -87.42
CA THR A 64 -25.12 43.92 -86.45
C THR A 64 -24.22 42.99 -85.61
N ARG A 65 -23.36 42.19 -86.27
CA ARG A 65 -22.39 41.31 -85.58
C ARG A 65 -21.42 42.10 -84.69
N TYR A 66 -20.98 43.27 -85.14
CA TYR A 66 -20.12 44.16 -84.37
C TYR A 66 -20.82 44.70 -83.12
N SER A 67 -22.08 45.15 -83.25
CA SER A 67 -22.92 45.57 -82.13
C SER A 67 -23.10 44.45 -81.10
N ASP A 68 -23.38 43.21 -81.54
CA ASP A 68 -23.53 42.07 -80.64
C ASP A 68 -22.22 41.71 -79.94
N SER A 69 -21.09 41.82 -80.64
CA SER A 69 -19.76 41.64 -80.05
C SER A 69 -19.46 42.69 -78.97
N ILE A 70 -19.85 43.96 -79.17
CA ILE A 70 -19.70 45.01 -78.15
C ILE A 70 -20.51 44.66 -76.90
N LYS A 71 -21.77 44.24 -77.06
CA LYS A 71 -22.61 43.83 -75.93
C LYS A 71 -21.97 42.68 -75.15
N PHE A 72 -21.50 41.66 -75.87
CA PHE A 72 -20.82 40.51 -75.25
C PHE A 72 -19.54 40.92 -74.49
N ILE A 73 -18.72 41.84 -75.05
CA ILE A 73 -17.54 42.37 -74.37
C ILE A 73 -17.92 43.16 -73.11
N ALA A 74 -19.02 43.93 -73.15
CA ALA A 74 -19.51 44.68 -72.00
C ALA A 74 -19.97 43.73 -70.88
N GLU A 75 -20.73 42.68 -71.22
CA GLU A 75 -21.14 41.62 -70.28
C GLU A 75 -19.94 40.91 -69.67
N LEU A 76 -19.00 40.43 -70.48
CA LEU A 76 -17.76 39.80 -70.00
C LEU A 76 -16.93 40.72 -69.10
N SER A 77 -16.91 42.03 -69.40
CA SER A 77 -16.19 43.00 -68.57
C SER A 77 -16.88 43.20 -67.23
N SER A 78 -18.22 43.25 -67.20
CA SER A 78 -18.97 43.31 -65.94
C SER A 78 -18.80 42.06 -65.08
N GLU A 79 -18.75 40.88 -65.70
CA GLU A 79 -18.50 39.62 -65.00
C GLU A 79 -17.07 39.56 -64.45
N ARG A 80 -16.07 39.96 -65.24
CA ARG A 80 -14.68 40.08 -64.80
C ARG A 80 -14.55 41.02 -63.60
N ASP A 81 -15.17 42.19 -63.64
CA ASP A 81 -15.12 43.16 -62.55
C ASP A 81 -15.80 42.61 -61.28
N SER A 82 -16.92 41.90 -61.44
CA SER A 82 -17.61 41.19 -60.36
C SER A 82 -16.71 40.11 -59.73
N LEU A 83 -16.06 39.28 -60.54
CA LEU A 83 -15.12 38.26 -60.07
C LEU A 83 -13.91 38.89 -59.38
N GLN A 84 -13.37 39.99 -59.91
CA GLN A 84 -12.24 40.70 -59.31
C GLN A 84 -12.62 41.33 -57.96
N ASN A 85 -13.85 41.82 -57.81
CA ASN A 85 -14.36 42.26 -56.51
C ASN A 85 -14.48 41.10 -55.53
N ARG A 86 -15.00 39.95 -55.98
CA ARG A 86 -15.14 38.76 -55.14
C ARG A 86 -13.79 38.20 -54.69
N ILE A 87 -12.78 38.20 -55.56
CA ILE A 87 -11.41 37.82 -55.22
C ILE A 87 -10.87 38.74 -54.12
N ARG A 88 -11.01 40.07 -54.28
CA ARG A 88 -10.55 41.03 -53.27
C ARG A 88 -11.23 40.85 -51.92
N GLU A 89 -12.53 40.55 -51.91
CA GLU A 89 -13.29 40.27 -50.69
C GLU A 89 -12.77 38.99 -50.00
N VAL A 90 -12.57 37.91 -50.76
CA VAL A 90 -12.02 36.65 -50.24
C VAL A 90 -10.61 36.86 -49.69
N GLU A 91 -9.73 37.55 -50.41
CA GLU A 91 -8.37 37.88 -49.96
C GLU A 91 -8.35 38.72 -48.67
N ALA A 92 -9.31 39.64 -48.50
CA ALA A 92 -9.44 40.41 -47.28
C ALA A 92 -9.84 39.53 -46.10
N VAL A 93 -10.85 38.67 -46.29
CA VAL A 93 -11.32 37.73 -45.26
C VAL A 93 -10.24 36.69 -44.92
N THR A 94 -9.48 36.20 -45.89
CA THR A 94 -8.39 35.24 -45.62
C THR A 94 -7.28 35.90 -44.83
N ARG A 95 -6.86 37.13 -45.17
CA ARG A 95 -5.85 37.88 -44.41
C ARG A 95 -6.29 38.18 -42.97
N GLU A 96 -7.55 38.56 -42.78
CA GLU A 96 -8.12 38.77 -41.44
C GLU A 96 -8.06 37.47 -40.61
N LYS A 97 -8.52 36.35 -41.19
CA LYS A 97 -8.46 35.04 -40.51
C LYS A 97 -7.04 34.59 -40.21
N GLU A 98 -6.10 34.81 -41.12
CA GLU A 98 -4.68 34.50 -40.90
C GLU A 98 -4.10 35.30 -39.73
N ALA A 99 -4.43 36.59 -39.62
CA ALA A 99 -4.04 37.42 -38.49
C ALA A 99 -4.66 36.92 -37.17
N ASP A 100 -5.95 36.57 -37.17
CA ASP A 100 -6.63 36.01 -35.99
C ASP A 100 -6.01 34.67 -35.56
N PHE A 101 -5.65 33.81 -36.51
CA PHE A 101 -4.94 32.57 -36.21
C PHE A 101 -3.55 32.84 -35.63
N ALA A 102 -2.81 33.82 -36.15
CA ALA A 102 -1.50 34.19 -35.60
C ALA A 102 -1.60 34.64 -34.14
N ILE A 103 -2.59 35.48 -33.80
CA ILE A 103 -2.84 35.93 -32.42
C ILE A 103 -3.20 34.74 -31.52
N ARG A 104 -4.15 33.91 -31.93
CA ARG A 104 -4.56 32.73 -31.14
C ARG A 104 -3.41 31.76 -30.90
N MET A 105 -2.54 31.55 -31.90
CA MET A 105 -1.37 30.69 -31.74
C MET A 105 -0.38 31.27 -30.72
N ASP A 106 -0.14 32.58 -30.72
CA ASP A 106 0.76 33.22 -29.75
C ASP A 106 0.20 33.15 -28.32
N GLU A 107 -1.11 33.37 -28.16
CA GLU A 107 -1.81 33.19 -26.90
C GLU A 107 -1.72 31.75 -26.40
N GLU A 108 -1.97 30.75 -27.26
CA GLU A 108 -1.87 29.34 -26.90
C GLU A 108 -0.44 28.94 -26.51
N VAL A 109 0.57 29.43 -27.23
CA VAL A 109 1.99 29.19 -26.91
C VAL A 109 2.36 29.82 -25.57
N SER A 110 1.90 31.04 -25.32
CA SER A 110 2.11 31.75 -24.04
C SER A 110 1.46 31.02 -22.88
N GLU A 111 0.25 30.50 -23.07
CA GLU A 111 -0.49 29.74 -22.06
C GLU A 111 0.14 28.37 -21.80
N ARG A 112 0.55 27.64 -22.84
CA ARG A 112 1.31 26.39 -22.69
C ARG A 112 2.62 26.62 -21.93
N LYS A 113 3.31 27.73 -22.17
CA LYS A 113 4.52 28.11 -21.43
C LYS A 113 4.21 28.41 -19.97
N ARG A 114 3.09 29.06 -19.66
CA ARG A 114 2.63 29.31 -18.28
C ARG A 114 2.32 28.01 -17.56
N LEU A 115 1.50 27.14 -18.17
CA LEU A 115 1.16 25.82 -17.64
C LEU A 115 2.40 24.94 -17.46
N GLY A 116 3.35 24.98 -18.38
CA GLY A 116 4.61 24.25 -18.27
C GLY A 116 5.41 24.63 -17.01
N LYS A 117 5.47 25.93 -16.68
CA LYS A 117 6.08 26.39 -15.42
C LYS A 117 5.33 25.90 -14.18
N GLU A 118 4.00 25.91 -14.24
CA GLU A 118 3.15 25.47 -13.13
C GLU A 118 3.29 23.96 -12.88
N ILE A 119 3.32 23.15 -13.94
CA ILE A 119 3.61 21.71 -13.87
C ILE A 119 4.97 21.45 -13.24
N GLU A 120 5.98 22.24 -13.60
CA GLU A 120 7.33 22.08 -13.04
C GLU A 120 7.37 22.38 -11.53
N VAL A 121 6.67 23.42 -11.08
CA VAL A 121 6.52 23.71 -9.64
C VAL A 121 5.80 22.57 -8.90
N TYR A 122 4.74 22.02 -9.49
CA TYR A 122 4.05 20.87 -8.88
C TYR A 122 4.92 19.62 -8.87
N ARG A 123 5.73 19.38 -9.90
CA ARG A 123 6.69 18.28 -9.96
C ARG A 123 7.70 18.37 -8.81
N GLU A 124 8.38 19.52 -8.68
CA GLU A 124 9.35 19.75 -7.60
C GLU A 124 8.70 19.57 -6.21
N ARG A 125 7.48 20.10 -6.03
CA ARG A 125 6.74 19.92 -4.77
C ARG A 125 6.39 18.47 -4.48
N ILE A 126 6.00 17.70 -5.51
CA ILE A 126 5.75 16.27 -5.35
C ILE A 126 7.05 15.58 -4.94
N GLU A 127 8.15 15.80 -5.65
CA GLU A 127 9.45 15.21 -5.33
C GLU A 127 9.90 15.51 -3.88
N ASP A 128 9.76 16.75 -3.40
CA ASP A 128 10.04 17.12 -2.00
C ASP A 128 9.15 16.35 -0.99
N MET A 129 7.85 16.23 -1.27
CA MET A 129 6.93 15.46 -0.44
C MET A 129 7.27 13.95 -0.44
N GLU A 130 7.70 13.41 -1.58
CA GLU A 130 8.13 12.02 -1.68
C GLU A 130 9.41 11.75 -0.90
N MET A 131 10.39 12.67 -0.97
CA MET A 131 11.61 12.57 -0.16
C MET A 131 11.29 12.61 1.35
N LYS A 132 10.40 13.51 1.79
CA LYS A 132 9.98 13.58 3.20
C LYS A 132 9.24 12.33 3.65
N ARG A 133 8.36 11.78 2.80
CA ARG A 133 7.66 10.52 3.05
C ARG A 133 8.66 9.37 3.21
N GLU A 134 9.65 9.28 2.33
CA GLU A 134 10.69 8.24 2.41
C GLU A 134 11.52 8.34 3.69
N GLN A 135 11.91 9.55 4.10
CA GLN A 135 12.60 9.76 5.37
C GLN A 135 11.74 9.38 6.58
N SER A 136 10.45 9.73 6.56
CA SER A 136 9.50 9.35 7.62
C SER A 136 9.35 7.83 7.71
N ASN A 137 9.22 7.18 6.55
CA ASN A 137 9.14 5.73 6.39
C ASN A 137 10.35 5.02 7.01
N GLU A 138 11.57 5.50 6.73
CA GLU A 138 12.80 4.94 7.33
C GLU A 138 12.77 5.00 8.86
N ILE A 139 12.30 6.11 9.44
CA ILE A 139 12.17 6.27 10.89
C ILE A 139 11.12 5.30 11.46
N LEU A 140 9.95 5.22 10.83
CA LEU A 140 8.87 4.32 11.24
C LEU A 140 9.32 2.87 11.22
N PHE A 141 10.15 2.48 10.23
CA PHE A 141 10.68 1.12 10.14
C PHE A 141 11.60 0.80 11.32
N LYS A 142 12.51 1.71 11.67
CA LYS A 142 13.38 1.56 12.86
C LYS A 142 12.55 1.49 14.15
N CYS A 143 11.47 2.27 14.25
CA CYS A 143 10.53 2.19 15.37
C CYS A 143 9.84 0.81 15.43
N PHE A 144 9.39 0.29 14.28
CA PHE A 144 8.77 -1.02 14.19
C PHE A 144 9.72 -2.15 14.60
N GLU A 145 10.96 -2.15 14.10
CA GLU A 145 11.98 -3.13 14.52
C GLU A 145 12.26 -3.07 16.03
N SER A 146 12.30 -1.86 16.59
CA SER A 146 12.49 -1.65 18.03
C SER A 146 11.30 -2.18 18.84
N LEU A 147 10.06 -1.92 18.43
CA LEU A 147 8.87 -2.46 19.10
C LEU A 147 8.81 -3.98 19.02
N ARG A 148 9.14 -4.56 17.85
CA ARG A 148 9.23 -6.01 17.69
C ARG A 148 10.26 -6.63 18.63
N SER A 149 11.40 -5.98 18.81
CA SER A 149 12.42 -6.40 19.78
C SER A 149 11.87 -6.35 21.22
N VAL A 150 11.15 -5.28 21.57
CA VAL A 150 10.49 -5.15 22.89
C VAL A 150 9.45 -6.25 23.10
N ASN A 151 8.59 -6.53 22.13
CA ASN A 151 7.61 -7.62 22.19
C ASN A 151 8.26 -8.96 22.52
N VAL A 152 9.31 -9.35 21.77
CA VAL A 152 10.06 -10.59 22.01
C VAL A 152 10.69 -10.62 23.41
N SER A 153 11.13 -9.47 23.92
CA SER A 153 11.70 -9.37 25.27
C SER A 153 10.64 -9.55 26.36
N LEU A 154 9.44 -8.97 26.17
CA LEU A 154 8.33 -9.09 27.11
C LEU A 154 7.77 -10.52 27.14
N GLU A 155 7.57 -11.16 25.99
CA GLU A 155 7.17 -12.57 25.92
C GLU A 155 8.15 -13.47 26.69
N ARG A 156 9.45 -13.21 26.53
CA ARG A 156 10.48 -13.93 27.27
C ARG A 156 10.40 -13.71 28.78
N ILE A 157 10.12 -12.48 29.22
CA ILE A 157 9.94 -12.16 30.64
C ILE A 157 8.72 -12.90 31.20
N ILE A 158 7.58 -12.83 30.51
CA ILE A 158 6.34 -13.51 30.89
C ILE A 158 6.59 -15.01 31.04
N ASN A 159 7.17 -15.66 30.02
CA ASN A 159 7.43 -17.11 30.04
C ASN A 159 8.39 -17.52 31.16
N ASN A 160 9.41 -16.72 31.46
CA ASN A 160 10.35 -17.01 32.53
C ASN A 160 9.72 -16.89 33.94
N VAL A 161 8.75 -16.00 34.11
CA VAL A 161 8.06 -15.77 35.39
C VAL A 161 6.98 -16.83 35.63
N ASP A 162 6.28 -17.25 34.57
CA ASP A 162 5.16 -18.20 34.70
C ASP A 162 5.60 -19.61 35.11
N GLY A 163 6.89 -19.96 34.92
CA GLY A 163 7.49 -21.23 35.38
C GLY A 163 6.92 -22.50 34.71
N GLU A 164 5.82 -22.37 33.98
CA GLU A 164 5.27 -23.40 33.12
C GLU A 164 6.20 -23.51 31.90
N LYS A 165 6.82 -24.69 31.72
CA LYS A 165 7.51 -25.01 30.48
C LYS A 165 6.45 -25.06 29.38
N THR A 166 6.15 -23.91 28.78
CA THR A 166 5.47 -23.89 27.50
C THR A 166 6.43 -24.49 26.51
N ASP A 167 6.29 -25.80 26.28
CA ASP A 167 6.85 -26.50 25.13
C ASP A 167 6.67 -25.61 23.89
N ASP A 168 7.80 -25.29 23.23
CA ASP A 168 7.95 -24.57 21.96
C ASP A 168 6.63 -24.28 21.24
N LYS A 169 5.86 -23.30 21.73
CA LYS A 169 4.81 -22.69 20.93
C LYS A 169 5.56 -21.67 20.11
N ASP A 170 5.85 -22.06 18.87
CA ASP A 170 6.32 -21.20 17.80
C ASP A 170 5.83 -19.78 18.03
N VAL A 171 6.73 -18.92 18.54
CA VAL A 171 6.52 -17.49 18.64
C VAL A 171 6.15 -17.11 17.22
N LYS A 172 4.87 -16.83 17.01
CA LYS A 172 4.29 -16.61 15.70
C LYS A 172 4.77 -15.24 15.27
N PHE A 173 6.02 -15.19 14.82
CA PHE A 173 6.66 -14.00 14.33
C PHE A 173 5.74 -13.46 13.25
N SER A 174 5.12 -12.32 13.56
CA SER A 174 4.43 -11.49 12.60
C SER A 174 5.30 -11.45 11.34
N LYS A 175 4.69 -11.91 10.24
CA LYS A 175 5.27 -12.06 8.90
C LYS A 175 6.26 -10.92 8.67
N CYS A 176 7.55 -11.26 8.46
CA CYS A 176 8.57 -10.26 8.13
C CYS A 176 8.08 -9.47 6.91
N ILE A 177 7.72 -8.20 7.13
CA ILE A 177 7.30 -7.29 6.08
C ILE A 177 8.57 -6.95 5.30
N LYS A 178 8.55 -7.23 4.00
CA LYS A 178 9.61 -6.77 3.10
C LYS A 178 9.52 -5.25 3.04
N GLU A 179 10.65 -4.55 2.96
CA GLU A 179 10.76 -3.09 2.79
C GLU A 179 9.86 -2.48 1.68
N SER A 180 9.21 -3.29 0.83
CA SER A 180 8.43 -2.81 -0.31
C SER A 180 7.00 -2.33 -0.01
N ASP A 181 6.41 -2.61 1.17
CA ASP A 181 5.02 -2.25 1.50
C ASP A 181 4.92 -1.12 2.56
N PHE A 182 5.66 -0.03 2.36
CA PHE A 182 5.61 1.14 3.25
C PHE A 182 4.22 1.79 3.40
N MET A 183 3.30 1.53 2.46
CA MET A 183 1.95 2.10 2.48
C MET A 183 1.08 1.63 3.64
N CYS A 184 1.46 0.56 4.34
CA CYS A 184 0.72 0.05 5.49
C CYS A 184 1.48 0.19 6.82
N LEU A 185 2.74 0.65 6.79
CA LEU A 185 3.64 0.60 7.94
C LEU A 185 3.09 1.32 9.19
N GLU A 186 2.32 2.39 9.03
CA GLU A 186 1.63 3.07 10.14
C GLU A 186 0.60 2.17 10.83
N LEU A 187 -0.19 1.41 10.07
CA LEU A 187 -1.19 0.49 10.59
C LEU A 187 -0.51 -0.67 11.33
N GLU A 188 0.52 -1.26 10.73
CA GLU A 188 1.26 -2.35 11.37
C GLU A 188 2.08 -1.89 12.60
N LEU A 189 2.63 -0.68 12.59
CA LEU A 189 3.27 -0.10 13.77
C LEU A 189 2.26 0.05 14.92
N ASN A 190 1.04 0.47 14.62
CA ASN A 190 -0.02 0.60 15.61
C ASN A 190 -0.45 -0.77 16.17
N GLU A 191 -0.55 -1.81 15.34
CA GLU A 191 -0.79 -3.18 15.80
C GLU A 191 0.32 -3.68 16.73
N GLU A 192 1.58 -3.45 16.37
CA GLU A 192 2.74 -3.85 17.19
C GLU A 192 2.78 -3.08 18.52
N LEU A 193 2.43 -1.78 18.51
CA LEU A 193 2.34 -0.95 19.71
C LEU A 193 1.23 -1.43 20.66
N LEU A 194 0.07 -1.82 20.13
CA LEU A 194 -1.00 -2.43 20.92
C LEU A 194 -0.55 -3.76 21.52
N ALA A 195 0.19 -4.58 20.77
CA ALA A 195 0.77 -5.82 21.27
C ALA A 195 1.77 -5.57 22.42
N VAL A 196 2.68 -4.60 22.28
CA VAL A 196 3.62 -4.21 23.34
C VAL A 196 2.88 -3.75 24.59
N THR A 197 1.84 -2.93 24.43
CA THR A 197 1.04 -2.43 25.55
C THR A 197 0.37 -3.60 26.29
N ARG A 198 -0.24 -4.54 25.56
CA ARG A 198 -0.86 -5.73 26.13
C ARG A 198 0.15 -6.59 26.89
N LEU A 199 1.29 -6.92 26.26
CA LEU A 199 2.34 -7.72 26.88
C LEU A 199 2.97 -7.03 28.08
N THR A 200 3.07 -5.69 28.07
CA THR A 200 3.58 -4.94 29.22
C THR A 200 2.67 -5.10 30.44
N LEU A 201 1.35 -4.99 30.24
CA LEU A 201 0.37 -5.20 31.30
C LEU A 201 0.41 -6.65 31.82
N GLU A 202 0.48 -7.63 30.92
CA GLU A 202 0.57 -9.05 31.25
C GLU A 202 1.86 -9.37 32.04
N ALA A 203 3.00 -8.79 31.61
CA ALA A 203 4.27 -8.93 32.33
C ALA A 203 4.23 -8.29 33.72
N GLU A 204 3.61 -7.11 33.87
CA GLU A 204 3.43 -6.45 35.16
C GLU A 204 2.58 -7.29 36.13
N GLU A 205 1.48 -7.86 35.63
CA GLU A 205 0.60 -8.76 36.38
C GLU A 205 1.37 -10.00 36.86
N LYS A 206 2.04 -10.72 35.95
CA LYS A 206 2.82 -11.92 36.28
C LYS A 206 3.95 -11.64 37.27
N VAL A 207 4.67 -10.53 37.12
CA VAL A 207 5.73 -10.15 38.06
C VAL A 207 5.17 -9.83 39.45
N ASN A 208 3.99 -9.21 39.52
CA ASN A 208 3.32 -8.96 40.80
C ASN A 208 2.86 -10.26 41.46
N GLU A 209 2.24 -11.18 40.73
CA GLU A 209 1.87 -12.51 41.23
C GLU A 209 3.08 -13.27 41.79
N PHE A 210 4.19 -13.30 41.03
CA PHE A 210 5.43 -13.94 41.48
C PHE A 210 5.99 -13.29 42.75
N LYS A 211 5.96 -11.96 42.85
CA LYS A 211 6.41 -11.21 44.03
C LYS A 211 5.55 -11.52 45.26
N GLU A 212 4.24 -11.65 45.09
CA GLU A 212 3.32 -12.04 46.17
C GLU A 212 3.57 -13.46 46.66
N LEU A 213 3.70 -14.42 45.73
CA LEU A 213 4.04 -15.82 46.03
C LEU A 213 5.36 -15.91 46.80
N ARG A 214 6.41 -15.26 46.30
CA ARG A 214 7.72 -15.23 46.96
C ARG A 214 7.68 -14.58 48.35
N ASN A 215 6.86 -13.55 48.55
CA ASN A 215 6.70 -12.92 49.86
C ASN A 215 5.88 -13.79 50.83
N LYS A 216 4.94 -14.59 50.33
CA LYS A 216 4.21 -15.57 51.13
C LYS A 216 5.14 -16.69 51.57
N GLU A 217 5.87 -17.30 50.63
CA GLU A 217 6.86 -18.35 50.92
C GLU A 217 7.91 -17.88 51.92
N LYS A 218 8.45 -16.66 51.73
CA LYS A 218 9.40 -16.07 52.68
C LYS A 218 8.83 -15.98 54.11
N ARG A 219 7.58 -15.52 54.27
CA ARG A 219 6.93 -15.44 55.59
C ARG A 219 6.73 -16.83 56.21
N GLU A 220 6.37 -17.82 55.41
CA GLU A 220 6.21 -19.21 55.87
C GLU A 220 7.55 -19.80 56.32
N LEU A 221 8.63 -19.56 55.57
CA LEU A 221 9.98 -19.97 55.95
C LEU A 221 10.47 -19.24 57.21
N GLU A 222 10.23 -17.93 57.34
CA GLU A 222 10.57 -17.16 58.55
C GLU A 222 9.83 -17.72 59.78
N ASN A 223 8.53 -17.98 59.66
CA ASN A 223 7.74 -18.60 60.73
C ASN A 223 8.25 -20.00 61.09
N SER A 224 8.61 -20.81 60.08
CA SER A 224 9.18 -22.15 60.28
C SER A 224 10.52 -22.08 61.02
N VAL A 225 11.40 -21.14 60.65
CA VAL A 225 12.67 -20.93 61.35
C VAL A 225 12.44 -20.51 62.81
N VAL A 226 11.52 -19.57 63.08
CA VAL A 226 11.20 -19.17 64.46
C VAL A 226 10.69 -20.37 65.26
N SER A 227 9.72 -21.12 64.73
CA SER A 227 9.18 -22.32 65.38
C SER A 227 10.27 -23.36 65.65
N LEU A 228 11.14 -23.64 64.68
CA LEU A 228 12.26 -24.58 64.85
C LEU A 228 13.27 -24.08 65.89
N THR A 229 13.52 -22.78 65.99
CA THR A 229 14.42 -22.22 67.01
C THR A 229 13.83 -22.30 68.42
N GLU A 230 12.52 -22.11 68.57
CA GLU A 230 11.79 -22.31 69.83
C GLU A 230 11.82 -23.78 70.25
N GLU A 231 11.50 -24.71 69.34
CA GLU A 231 11.58 -26.16 69.60
C GLU A 231 13.01 -26.60 69.98
N ASN A 232 14.03 -26.06 69.31
CA ASN A 232 15.43 -26.33 69.67
C ASN A 232 15.77 -25.81 71.08
N ARG A 233 15.25 -24.64 71.45
CA ARG A 233 15.42 -24.08 72.80
C ARG A 233 14.72 -24.93 73.86
N ASP A 234 13.52 -25.41 73.58
CA ASP A 234 12.75 -26.27 74.49
C ASP A 234 13.42 -27.63 74.65
N THR A 235 13.89 -28.24 73.54
CA THR A 235 14.66 -29.48 73.55
C THR A 235 15.96 -29.33 74.35
N ASN A 236 16.69 -28.22 74.17
CA ASN A 236 17.91 -27.93 74.95
C ASN A 236 17.60 -27.75 76.44
N SER A 237 16.51 -27.05 76.77
CA SER A 237 16.07 -26.87 78.15
C SER A 237 15.69 -28.21 78.81
N LEU A 238 14.98 -29.07 78.07
CA LEU A 238 14.63 -30.42 78.51
C LEU A 238 15.88 -31.29 78.70
N LEU A 239 16.84 -31.22 77.77
CA LEU A 239 18.12 -31.94 77.89
C LEU A 239 18.88 -31.52 79.15
N ARG A 240 18.96 -30.22 79.44
CA ARG A 240 19.60 -29.72 80.67
C ARG A 240 18.88 -30.24 81.92
N ALA A 241 17.54 -30.20 81.93
CA ALA A 241 16.75 -30.72 83.04
C ALA A 241 16.99 -32.24 83.24
N ALA A 242 16.97 -33.02 82.16
CA ALA A 242 17.24 -34.45 82.20
C ALA A 242 18.66 -34.77 82.66
N LEU A 243 19.67 -33.99 82.25
CA LEU A 243 21.05 -34.13 82.72
C LEU A 243 21.17 -33.84 84.23
N LEU A 244 20.50 -32.79 84.72
CA LEU A 244 20.48 -32.47 86.15
C LEU A 244 19.76 -33.56 86.97
N GLU A 245 18.64 -34.08 86.48
CA GLU A 245 17.91 -35.18 87.13
C GLU A 245 18.76 -36.45 87.16
N LYS A 246 19.41 -36.80 86.05
CA LYS A 246 20.37 -37.90 85.98
C LYS A 246 21.46 -37.75 87.03
N GLU A 247 22.11 -36.60 87.13
CA GLU A 247 23.18 -36.34 88.11
C GLU A 247 22.63 -36.45 89.56
N ALA A 248 21.42 -35.95 89.81
CA ALA A 248 20.77 -36.07 91.11
C ALA A 248 20.49 -37.53 91.49
N VAL A 249 20.01 -38.35 90.56
CA VAL A 249 19.80 -39.80 90.76
C VAL A 249 21.13 -40.52 90.97
N GLU A 250 22.16 -40.21 90.19
CA GLU A 250 23.52 -40.74 90.36
C GLU A 250 24.09 -40.44 91.75
N LYS A 251 23.88 -39.24 92.28
CA LYS A 251 24.29 -38.86 93.65
C LYS A 251 23.51 -39.61 94.73
N ARG A 252 22.23 -39.93 94.50
CA ARG A 252 21.38 -40.69 95.44
C ARG A 252 21.75 -42.17 95.48
N LEU A 253 22.21 -42.74 94.37
CA LEU A 253 22.65 -44.12 94.28
C LEU A 253 24.08 -44.26 94.83
N LYS A 254 24.26 -44.45 96.15
CA LYS A 254 25.57 -44.66 96.80
C LYS A 254 26.05 -46.12 96.71
N VAL A 255 26.17 -46.68 95.50
CA VAL A 255 26.49 -48.12 95.26
C VAL A 255 27.73 -48.28 94.34
N ASN A 256 28.31 -49.48 94.22
CA ASN A 256 29.43 -49.79 93.31
C ASN A 256 29.06 -49.49 91.83
N SER A 257 30.05 -49.22 90.96
CA SER A 257 29.85 -48.76 89.57
C SER A 257 28.94 -49.65 88.71
N GLU A 258 28.98 -50.97 88.88
CA GLU A 258 28.20 -51.92 88.07
C GLU A 258 26.72 -51.92 88.48
N GLN A 259 26.44 -51.91 89.79
CA GLN A 259 25.08 -51.87 90.33
C GLN A 259 24.43 -50.51 90.13
N LYS A 260 25.19 -49.41 90.18
CA LYS A 260 24.75 -48.07 89.77
C LYS A 260 24.30 -48.04 88.31
N ARG A 261 25.08 -48.64 87.41
CA ARG A 261 24.77 -48.69 85.97
C ARG A 261 23.47 -49.43 85.70
N VAL A 262 23.27 -50.60 86.34
CA VAL A 262 22.03 -51.39 86.20
C VAL A 262 20.81 -50.65 86.75
N ALA A 263 20.93 -49.98 87.90
CA ALA A 263 19.83 -49.23 88.50
C ALA A 263 19.42 -48.00 87.66
N LEU A 264 20.40 -47.28 87.10
CA LEU A 264 20.12 -46.15 86.19
C LEU A 264 19.44 -46.62 84.90
N LEU A 265 19.88 -47.77 84.34
CA LEU A 265 19.25 -48.38 83.17
C LEU A 265 17.78 -48.76 83.43
N GLN A 266 17.46 -49.35 84.59
CA GLN A 266 16.08 -49.68 84.94
C GLN A 266 15.19 -48.44 85.12
N ILE A 267 15.75 -47.35 85.67
CA ILE A 267 15.02 -46.07 85.80
C ILE A 267 14.77 -45.46 84.42
N ALA A 268 15.80 -45.46 83.55
CA ALA A 268 15.67 -44.97 82.18
C ALA A 268 14.68 -45.83 81.36
N GLU A 269 14.71 -47.15 81.50
CA GLU A 269 13.77 -48.08 80.85
C GLU A 269 12.32 -47.81 81.26
N ARG A 270 12.06 -47.64 82.56
CA ARG A 270 10.72 -47.24 83.06
C ARG A 270 10.32 -45.85 82.58
N GLY A 271 11.27 -44.92 82.49
CA GLY A 271 11.04 -43.58 81.94
C GLY A 271 10.62 -43.62 80.46
N LEU A 272 11.37 -44.34 79.63
CA LEU A 272 11.08 -44.56 78.21
C LEU A 272 9.72 -45.26 78.01
N GLN A 273 9.42 -46.28 78.82
CA GLN A 273 8.12 -46.96 78.78
C GLN A 273 6.95 -46.01 79.07
N ARG A 274 7.10 -45.09 80.04
CA ARG A 274 6.05 -44.10 80.36
C ARG A 274 5.80 -43.08 79.26
N VAL A 275 6.81 -42.77 78.44
CA VAL A 275 6.67 -41.86 77.28
C VAL A 275 6.43 -42.60 75.96
N GLY A 276 6.14 -43.90 76.01
CA GLY A 276 5.73 -44.70 74.85
C GLY A 276 6.86 -45.26 73.99
N PHE A 277 8.13 -45.09 74.39
CA PHE A 277 9.31 -45.65 73.70
C PHE A 277 9.69 -47.07 74.20
N GLY A 278 8.73 -47.82 74.72
CA GLY A 278 8.96 -49.20 75.14
C GLY A 278 9.12 -50.11 73.92
N PHE A 279 10.34 -50.58 73.66
CA PHE A 279 10.59 -51.66 72.70
C PHE A 279 9.66 -52.84 73.03
N MET A 280 8.75 -53.17 72.11
CA MET A 280 8.01 -54.43 72.10
C MET A 280 8.97 -55.58 71.80
N MET A 281 9.90 -55.87 72.70
CA MET A 281 10.66 -57.12 72.66
C MET A 281 10.00 -58.06 73.66
N GLY A 282 9.25 -59.01 73.10
CA GLY A 282 8.32 -59.85 73.84
C GLY A 282 8.97 -60.65 74.98
N SER A 283 8.24 -60.74 76.09
CA SER A 283 8.26 -61.89 76.99
C SER A 283 6.95 -61.92 77.75
N GLY A 284 6.21 -63.02 77.61
CA GLY A 284 4.84 -63.14 78.08
C GLY A 284 4.70 -63.27 79.59
N ASN A 285 3.51 -62.93 80.09
CA ASN A 285 2.57 -63.87 80.73
C ASN A 285 1.70 -63.16 81.81
N VAL A 286 0.44 -63.61 81.84
CA VAL A 286 -0.58 -63.54 82.92
C VAL A 286 -1.40 -62.25 83.09
N GLU A 287 -2.62 -62.35 82.55
CA GLU A 287 -3.93 -62.00 83.13
C GLU A 287 -4.07 -60.71 83.95
N GLN A 288 -4.80 -59.74 83.38
CA GLN A 288 -6.10 -59.39 83.97
C GLN A 288 -7.09 -58.90 82.91
N SER A 289 -8.16 -59.68 82.80
CA SER A 289 -9.39 -59.45 82.06
C SER A 289 -10.24 -58.36 82.71
N LEU A 290 -10.77 -57.44 81.89
CA LEU A 290 -12.20 -57.06 81.83
C LEU A 290 -12.35 -56.09 80.63
N GLU A 291 -12.86 -56.55 79.48
CA GLU A 291 -14.24 -56.31 78.98
C GLU A 291 -14.62 -54.80 78.98
N SER A 292 -14.96 -54.18 77.85
CA SER A 292 -16.12 -54.59 77.04
C SER A 292 -16.29 -53.87 75.68
N PHE A 293 -16.80 -54.65 74.71
CA PHE A 293 -17.65 -54.30 73.53
C PHE A 293 -17.05 -53.42 72.41
N SER A 294 -17.22 -53.66 71.09
CA SER A 294 -18.07 -54.57 70.30
C SER A 294 -17.63 -54.62 68.82
N GLY A 295 -17.79 -55.77 68.16
CA GLY A 295 -18.04 -55.94 66.71
C GLY A 295 -16.86 -55.62 65.76
N THR A 296 -16.46 -56.43 64.77
CA THR A 296 -17.12 -57.51 64.02
C THR A 296 -16.00 -58.35 63.36
N LYS A 297 -16.19 -59.67 63.33
CA LYS A 297 -15.42 -60.60 62.50
C LYS A 297 -15.71 -60.36 61.01
N SER A 298 -14.68 -60.36 60.17
CA SER A 298 -14.68 -61.15 58.93
C SER A 298 -13.26 -61.34 58.39
N ASP A 299 -12.84 -62.60 58.41
CA ASP A 299 -11.96 -63.32 57.49
C ASP A 299 -10.78 -62.61 56.81
N SER A 300 -9.62 -62.96 57.34
CA SER A 300 -8.38 -63.23 56.61
C SER A 300 -8.61 -64.13 55.39
N SER A 301 -8.52 -63.59 54.18
CA SER A 301 -8.12 -64.32 52.96
C SER A 301 -8.18 -63.39 51.74
N GLU A 302 -7.06 -62.76 51.36
CA GLU A 302 -6.77 -62.40 49.96
C GLU A 302 -5.36 -61.78 49.90
N CYS A 303 -4.35 -62.61 49.64
CA CYS A 303 -2.99 -62.16 49.32
C CYS A 303 -2.50 -62.75 47.99
N GLU A 304 -3.43 -63.09 47.09
CA GLU A 304 -3.12 -63.63 45.75
C GLU A 304 -3.79 -62.87 44.57
N GLU A 305 -4.67 -61.88 44.80
CA GLU A 305 -5.39 -61.21 43.70
C GLU A 305 -4.69 -59.93 43.14
N GLU A 306 -3.72 -59.35 43.85
CA GLU A 306 -3.06 -58.11 43.41
C GLU A 306 -2.09 -58.29 42.22
N VAL A 307 -1.53 -59.49 42.01
CA VAL A 307 -0.56 -59.72 40.93
C VAL A 307 -1.25 -59.78 39.56
N VAL A 308 -2.51 -60.24 39.50
CA VAL A 308 -3.31 -60.31 38.27
C VAL A 308 -3.78 -58.91 37.83
N SER A 309 -4.01 -57.99 38.76
CA SER A 309 -4.38 -56.59 38.46
C SER A 309 -3.22 -55.75 37.94
N LEU A 310 -2.00 -55.92 38.47
CA LEU A 310 -0.84 -55.17 38.01
C LEU A 310 -0.38 -55.65 36.62
N ALA A 311 -0.30 -56.97 36.40
CA ALA A 311 0.09 -57.52 35.10
C ALA A 311 -0.91 -57.13 33.99
N SER A 312 -2.22 -57.18 34.26
CA SER A 312 -3.26 -56.73 33.32
C SER A 312 -3.18 -55.23 33.01
N THR A 313 -2.83 -54.41 34.02
CA THR A 313 -2.66 -52.96 33.84
C THR A 313 -1.42 -52.65 33.00
N VAL A 314 -0.29 -53.31 33.28
CA VAL A 314 0.93 -53.19 32.48
C VAL A 314 0.70 -53.69 31.05
N GLU A 315 0.00 -54.81 30.86
CA GLU A 315 -0.33 -55.33 29.53
C GLU A 315 -1.19 -54.34 28.72
N ARG A 316 -2.17 -53.71 29.36
CA ARG A 316 -3.03 -52.67 28.75
C ARG A 316 -2.22 -51.44 28.35
N ILE A 317 -1.33 -50.97 29.22
CA ILE A 317 -0.43 -49.84 28.94
C ILE A 317 0.49 -50.19 27.76
N MET A 318 1.09 -51.38 27.76
CA MET A 318 1.97 -51.83 26.68
C MET A 318 1.23 -51.97 25.34
N LYS A 319 -0.01 -52.46 25.34
CA LYS A 319 -0.85 -52.53 24.13
C LYS A 319 -1.18 -51.13 23.59
N ASN A 320 -1.52 -50.18 24.46
CA ASN A 320 -1.79 -48.80 24.06
C ASN A 320 -0.55 -48.12 23.48
N LEU A 321 0.61 -48.25 24.14
CA LEU A 321 1.86 -47.67 23.63
C LEU A 321 2.25 -48.24 22.26
N ARG A 322 2.05 -49.54 22.03
CA ARG A 322 2.29 -50.16 20.71
C ARG A 322 1.37 -49.61 19.61
N LEU A 323 0.11 -49.37 19.93
CA LEU A 323 -0.86 -48.76 19.01
C LEU A 323 -0.46 -47.31 18.68
N GLU A 324 -0.06 -46.54 19.69
CA GLU A 324 0.34 -45.15 19.54
C GLU A 324 1.62 -45.01 18.71
N ILE A 325 2.65 -45.83 18.96
CA ILE A 325 3.86 -45.90 18.13
C ILE A 325 3.51 -46.21 16.68
N THR A 326 2.56 -47.13 16.44
CA THR A 326 2.12 -47.47 15.08
C THR A 326 1.40 -46.30 14.41
N LYS A 327 0.56 -45.58 15.15
CA LYS A 327 -0.15 -44.39 14.65
C LYS A 327 0.81 -43.24 14.33
N LEU A 328 1.78 -42.98 15.21
CA LEU A 328 2.81 -41.96 15.02
C LEU A 328 3.70 -42.27 13.82
N ARG A 329 4.11 -43.53 13.65
CA ARG A 329 4.85 -43.96 12.45
C ARG A 329 4.07 -43.74 11.16
N ARG A 330 2.77 -44.03 11.15
CA ARG A 330 1.90 -43.77 9.99
C ARG A 330 1.78 -42.27 9.72
N SER A 331 1.56 -41.46 10.75
CA SER A 331 1.45 -40.00 10.64
C SER A 331 2.74 -39.36 10.14
N LEU A 332 3.90 -39.87 10.59
CA LEU A 332 5.21 -39.44 10.11
C LEU A 332 5.42 -39.80 8.63
N GLU A 333 5.01 -41.01 8.23
CA GLU A 333 5.10 -41.46 6.84
C GLU A 333 4.17 -40.64 5.94
N GLU A 334 2.93 -40.39 6.36
CA GLU A 334 1.98 -39.50 5.68
C GLU A 334 2.54 -38.08 5.53
N SER A 335 3.20 -37.54 6.57
CA SER A 335 3.86 -36.22 6.51
C SER A 335 5.05 -36.19 5.53
N ARG A 336 5.76 -37.30 5.35
CA ARG A 336 6.86 -37.40 4.37
C ARG A 336 6.33 -37.54 2.95
N TYR A 337 5.24 -38.28 2.76
CA TYR A 337 4.54 -38.38 1.48
C TYR A 337 3.93 -37.04 1.05
N THR A 338 3.34 -36.26 1.97
CA THR A 338 2.82 -34.92 1.62
C THR A 338 3.94 -33.95 1.26
N LEU A 339 5.07 -34.01 1.96
CA LEU A 339 6.26 -33.20 1.64
C LEU A 339 6.90 -33.59 0.30
N SER A 340 6.85 -34.87 -0.09
CA SER A 340 7.42 -35.34 -1.36
C SER A 340 6.47 -35.16 -2.56
N ARG A 341 5.21 -34.75 -2.33
CA ARG A 341 4.18 -34.55 -3.36
C ARG A 341 3.83 -33.08 -3.59
N MET A 342 4.42 -32.18 -2.81
CA MET A 342 4.56 -30.75 -3.12
C MET A 342 5.90 -30.54 -3.82
#